data_AF-A0A919K1I6-F1
#
_entry.id   AF-A0A919K1I6-F1
#
_cell.length_a   1.000
_cell.length_b   1.000
_cell.length_c   1.000
_cell.angle_alpha   90.00
_cell.angle_beta   90.00
_cell.angle_gamma   90.00
#
_symmetry.space_group_name_H-M   'P 1'
#
loop_
_entity.id
_entity.type
_entity.pdbx_description
1 polymer ?
#
loop_
_entity_poly.entity_id
_entity_poly.type
_entity_poly.pdbx_seq_one_letter_code
_entity_poly.pdbx_strand_id
1 'polypeptide(L)'
;MRDFDAVTTANERNVWKHLALIQDRYVIYNDKGIIEGPGRIQDKWPFLPALFHQDLDGASVDFSGPGFRWIYTFTKGPFVITFEDSGIVAGPILQVQDYDGISSYNPGQGVPVTYFAVRGSQFVTFTNLAGPAVNTPLSNIPGLPEQFTHDLDDVSVELERGTLKYSFYRDNQRLIVQNGRVLELADLAQKWPFLVNFRLP
;
A
#
# COMPACT_ATOMS: atom_id res chain seq x y z
N MET A 1 -6.22 4.78 -16.16
CA MET A 1 -6.55 3.35 -15.98
C MET A 1 -5.45 2.84 -15.09
N ARG A 2 -5.76 2.40 -13.86
CA ARG A 2 -4.70 2.07 -12.91
C ARG A 2 -3.92 0.85 -13.42
N ASP A 3 -2.59 0.92 -13.37
CA ASP A 3 -1.72 -0.20 -13.74
C ASP A 3 -1.73 -1.31 -12.67
N PHE A 4 -2.15 -0.98 -11.45
CA PHE A 4 -2.40 -1.88 -10.34
C PHE A 4 -3.62 -1.40 -9.56
N ASP A 5 -4.34 -2.32 -8.94
CA ASP A 5 -5.42 -1.99 -8.02
C ASP A 5 -4.85 -1.45 -6.70
N ALA A 6 -3.76 -2.06 -6.22
CA ALA A 6 -2.97 -1.57 -5.10
C ALA A 6 -1.51 -2.09 -5.15
N VAL A 7 -0.56 -1.31 -4.63
CA VAL A 7 0.85 -1.66 -4.43
C VAL A 7 1.34 -1.14 -3.09
N THR A 8 1.89 -2.04 -2.27
CA THR A 8 2.39 -1.70 -0.95
C THR A 8 3.72 -2.39 -0.66
N THR A 9 4.48 -1.83 0.27
CA THR A 9 5.87 -2.23 0.54
C THR A 9 6.09 -2.43 2.03
N ALA A 10 6.84 -3.47 2.39
CA ALA A 10 7.35 -3.68 3.73
C ALA A 10 8.85 -3.98 3.72
N ASN A 11 9.53 -3.56 4.79
CA ASN A 11 10.90 -3.97 5.08
C ASN A 11 10.87 -5.24 5.95
N GLU A 12 11.10 -6.39 5.34
CA GLU A 12 11.24 -7.65 6.05
C GLU A 12 12.72 -7.93 6.31
N ARG A 13 13.18 -7.65 7.53
CA ARG A 13 14.55 -8.00 8.00
C ARG A 13 15.66 -7.48 7.05
N ASN A 14 15.58 -6.21 6.69
CA ASN A 14 16.48 -5.53 5.72
C ASN A 14 16.31 -5.98 4.26
N VAL A 15 15.20 -6.65 3.93
CA VAL A 15 14.83 -6.96 2.56
C VAL A 15 13.52 -6.26 2.25
N TRP A 16 13.56 -5.34 1.30
CA TRP A 16 12.37 -4.70 0.76
C TRP A 16 11.59 -5.71 -0.07
N LYS A 17 10.30 -5.81 0.23
CA LYS A 17 9.35 -6.65 -0.49
C LYS A 17 8.11 -5.82 -0.79
N HIS A 18 7.53 -6.08 -1.94
CA HIS A 18 6.34 -5.40 -2.44
C HIS A 18 5.23 -6.43 -2.62
N LEU A 19 4.01 -6.04 -2.27
CA LEU A 19 2.79 -6.72 -2.69
C LEU A 19 2.14 -5.86 -3.77
N ALA A 20 1.86 -6.44 -4.93
CA ALA A 20 1.01 -5.83 -5.94
C ALA A 20 -0.26 -6.66 -6.13
N LEU A 21 -1.37 -5.97 -6.32
CA LEU A 21 -2.71 -6.53 -6.47
C LEU A 21 -3.31 -6.00 -7.77
N ILE A 22 -3.94 -6.88 -8.53
CA ILE A 22 -4.69 -6.54 -9.75
C ILE A 22 -5.80 -7.55 -9.95
N GLN A 23 -7.03 -7.08 -10.13
CA GLN A 23 -8.23 -7.89 -10.24
C GLN A 23 -8.29 -8.90 -9.09
N ASP A 24 -8.34 -10.19 -9.40
CA ASP A 24 -8.36 -11.30 -8.42
C ASP A 24 -6.97 -11.84 -8.06
N ARG A 25 -5.89 -11.15 -8.45
CA ARG A 25 -4.51 -11.67 -8.40
C ARG A 25 -3.60 -10.86 -7.49
N TYR A 26 -2.59 -11.53 -6.96
CA TYR A 26 -1.51 -10.93 -6.21
C TYR A 26 -0.15 -11.41 -6.73
N VAL A 27 0.89 -10.62 -6.46
CA VAL A 27 2.29 -11.04 -6.56
C VAL A 27 3.11 -10.38 -5.45
N ILE A 28 4.01 -11.15 -4.84
CA ILE A 28 5.01 -10.63 -3.91
C ILE A 28 6.37 -10.68 -4.58
N TYR A 29 7.10 -9.58 -4.57
CA TYR A 29 8.37 -9.45 -5.28
C TYR A 29 9.33 -8.51 -4.57
N ASN A 30 10.57 -8.49 -5.02
CA ASN A 30 11.56 -7.47 -4.70
C ASN A 30 12.33 -7.08 -5.97
N ASP A 31 13.35 -6.23 -5.84
CA ASP A 31 14.18 -5.80 -6.97
C ASP A 31 14.93 -6.96 -7.68
N LYS A 32 15.00 -8.16 -7.08
CA LYS A 32 15.62 -9.35 -7.69
C LYS A 32 14.62 -10.22 -8.45
N GLY A 33 13.31 -9.98 -8.31
CA GLY A 33 12.27 -10.73 -8.99
C GLY A 33 11.12 -11.15 -8.07
N ILE A 34 10.30 -12.06 -8.60
CA ILE A 34 9.13 -12.60 -7.92
C ILE A 34 9.55 -13.56 -6.80
N ILE A 35 8.97 -13.37 -5.63
CA ILE A 35 9.14 -14.19 -4.43
C ILE A 35 7.98 -15.18 -4.30
N GLU A 36 6.76 -14.71 -4.54
CA GLU A 36 5.54 -15.51 -4.44
C GLU A 36 4.51 -15.04 -5.47
N GLY A 37 3.73 -15.98 -6.02
CA GLY A 37 2.79 -15.73 -7.10
C GLY A 37 3.45 -15.68 -8.48
N PRO A 38 2.78 -15.14 -9.51
CA PRO A 38 1.40 -14.66 -9.48
C PRO A 38 0.41 -15.74 -9.05
N GLY A 39 -0.56 -15.38 -8.22
CA GLY A 39 -1.60 -16.30 -7.77
C GLY A 39 -2.90 -15.57 -7.48
N ARG A 40 -3.98 -16.31 -7.22
CA ARG A 40 -5.25 -15.69 -6.87
C ARG A 40 -5.28 -15.28 -5.40
N ILE A 41 -5.90 -14.14 -5.12
CA ILE A 41 -6.12 -13.63 -3.75
C ILE A 41 -6.91 -14.66 -2.93
N GLN A 42 -7.96 -15.24 -3.51
CA GLN A 42 -8.77 -16.29 -2.88
C GLN A 42 -7.96 -17.56 -2.53
N ASP A 43 -6.90 -17.86 -3.26
CA ASP A 43 -6.11 -19.08 -3.02
C ASP A 43 -5.07 -18.84 -1.92
N LYS A 44 -4.50 -17.62 -1.85
CA LYS A 44 -3.57 -17.24 -0.77
C LYS A 44 -4.28 -16.99 0.56
N TRP A 45 -5.43 -16.32 0.53
CA TRP A 45 -6.21 -15.99 1.73
C TRP A 45 -7.67 -16.45 1.60
N PRO A 46 -7.92 -17.77 1.62
CA PRO A 46 -9.26 -18.33 1.41
C PRO A 46 -10.26 -17.99 2.52
N PHE A 47 -9.78 -17.55 3.68
CA PHE A 47 -10.61 -17.14 4.80
C PHE A 47 -11.17 -15.71 4.64
N LEU A 48 -10.68 -14.92 3.69
CA LEU A 48 -11.21 -13.57 3.47
C LEU A 48 -12.65 -13.66 2.95
N PRO A 49 -13.53 -12.72 3.34
CA PRO A 49 -14.84 -12.59 2.70
C PRO A 49 -14.69 -12.36 1.19
N ALA A 50 -15.59 -12.93 0.40
CA ALA A 50 -15.53 -12.90 -1.07
C ALA A 50 -15.41 -11.49 -1.68
N LEU A 51 -15.92 -10.46 -0.98
CA LEU A 51 -15.76 -9.06 -1.37
C LEU A 51 -14.29 -8.64 -1.52
N PHE A 52 -13.39 -9.19 -0.72
CA PHE A 52 -11.96 -8.86 -0.72
C PHE A 52 -11.11 -9.78 -1.61
N HIS A 53 -11.73 -10.62 -2.44
CA HIS A 53 -11.00 -11.51 -3.35
C HIS A 53 -10.68 -10.88 -4.71
N GLN A 54 -11.18 -9.69 -5.00
CA GLN A 54 -10.92 -9.02 -6.27
C GLN A 54 -11.13 -7.50 -6.20
N ASP A 55 -10.52 -6.78 -7.14
CA ASP A 55 -10.71 -5.36 -7.43
C ASP A 55 -10.50 -4.47 -6.20
N LEU A 56 -9.47 -4.72 -5.40
CA LEU A 56 -9.26 -3.99 -4.14
C LEU A 56 -9.01 -2.49 -4.39
N ASP A 57 -9.58 -1.60 -3.58
CA ASP A 57 -9.41 -0.16 -3.81
C ASP A 57 -8.06 0.36 -3.25
N GLY A 58 -7.47 -0.40 -2.32
CA GLY A 58 -6.24 -0.05 -1.65
C GLY A 58 -5.74 -1.19 -0.76
N ALA A 59 -4.43 -1.24 -0.54
CA ALA A 59 -3.82 -2.25 0.30
C ALA A 59 -2.59 -1.70 1.02
N SER A 60 -2.47 -2.05 2.30
CA SER A 60 -1.28 -1.82 3.09
C SER A 60 -0.68 -3.13 3.58
N VAL A 61 0.64 -3.16 3.69
CA VAL A 61 1.37 -4.18 4.44
C VAL A 61 2.27 -3.50 5.45
N ASP A 62 2.32 -4.04 6.66
CA ASP A 62 3.32 -3.71 7.66
C ASP A 62 3.99 -4.98 8.16
N PHE A 63 5.31 -4.93 8.37
CA PHE A 63 6.08 -6.05 8.93
C PHE A 63 6.34 -5.80 10.41
N SER A 64 5.41 -6.21 11.26
CA SER A 64 5.47 -5.89 12.67
C SER A 64 4.83 -6.95 13.58
N GLY A 65 4.51 -6.57 14.81
CA GLY A 65 3.86 -7.43 15.79
C GLY A 65 4.74 -8.53 16.41
N PRO A 66 4.17 -9.30 17.36
CA PRO A 66 4.84 -10.46 17.95
C PRO A 66 5.19 -11.49 16.88
N GLY A 67 6.48 -11.86 16.79
CA GLY A 67 6.95 -12.84 15.82
C GLY A 67 7.30 -12.29 14.44
N PHE A 68 7.21 -10.96 14.23
CA PHE A 68 7.60 -10.28 12.99
C PHE A 68 6.91 -10.88 11.76
N ARG A 69 5.65 -10.50 11.56
CA ARG A 69 4.78 -11.03 10.49
C ARG A 69 4.22 -9.91 9.65
N TRP A 70 3.76 -10.28 8.45
CA TRP A 70 3.02 -9.37 7.59
C TRP A 70 1.61 -9.20 8.13
N ILE A 71 1.25 -7.95 8.41
CA ILE A 71 -0.12 -7.55 8.71
C ILE A 71 -0.62 -6.78 7.50
N TYR A 72 -1.65 -7.31 6.87
CA TYR A 72 -2.29 -6.75 5.70
C TYR A 72 -3.48 -5.89 6.12
N THR A 73 -3.73 -4.79 5.42
CA THR A 73 -4.99 -4.04 5.49
C THR A 73 -5.51 -3.83 4.09
N PHE A 74 -6.68 -4.37 3.76
CA PHE A 74 -7.32 -4.20 2.45
C PHE A 74 -8.58 -3.34 2.57
N THR A 75 -8.79 -2.47 1.59
CA THR A 75 -10.00 -1.64 1.47
C THR A 75 -10.79 -2.02 0.23
N LYS A 76 -12.13 -2.10 0.37
CA LYS A 76 -13.07 -2.33 -0.73
C LYS A 76 -14.42 -1.67 -0.45
N GLY A 77 -14.80 -0.72 -1.28
CA GLY A 77 -15.90 0.21 -1.02
C GLY A 77 -15.78 0.80 0.39
N PRO A 78 -16.85 0.81 1.18
CA PRO A 78 -16.81 1.37 2.54
C PRO A 78 -16.20 0.40 3.56
N PHE A 79 -15.61 -0.72 3.15
CA PHE A 79 -15.12 -1.75 4.05
C PHE A 79 -13.61 -1.80 4.11
N VAL A 80 -13.09 -2.03 5.31
CA VAL A 80 -11.69 -2.33 5.55
C VAL A 80 -11.55 -3.59 6.40
N ILE A 81 -10.56 -4.41 6.08
CA ILE A 81 -10.20 -5.62 6.81
C ILE A 81 -8.71 -5.65 7.09
N THR A 82 -8.33 -6.04 8.31
CA THR A 82 -6.94 -6.25 8.71
C THR A 82 -6.74 -7.72 9.03
N PHE A 83 -5.68 -8.33 8.52
CA PHE A 83 -5.43 -9.77 8.67
C PHE A 83 -3.94 -10.12 8.59
N GLU A 84 -3.61 -11.32 9.05
CA GLU A 84 -2.32 -11.98 8.83
C GLU A 84 -2.56 -13.22 7.94
N ASP A 85 -1.50 -13.85 7.45
CA ASP A 85 -1.62 -15.13 6.71
C ASP A 85 -2.35 -16.23 7.52
N SER A 86 -2.36 -16.14 8.86
CA SER A 86 -3.07 -17.09 9.73
C SER A 86 -4.56 -16.77 9.94
N GLY A 87 -5.06 -15.62 9.50
CA GLY A 87 -6.47 -15.26 9.64
C GLY A 87 -6.73 -13.78 9.90
N ILE A 88 -8.01 -13.46 10.04
CA ILE A 88 -8.51 -12.10 10.27
C ILE A 88 -8.07 -11.61 11.65
N VAL A 89 -7.49 -10.41 11.69
CA VAL A 89 -7.12 -9.70 12.91
C VAL A 89 -8.25 -8.75 13.33
N ALA A 90 -8.84 -8.02 12.37
CA ALA A 90 -9.94 -7.11 12.61
C ALA A 90 -10.82 -6.90 11.36
N GLY A 91 -12.10 -6.64 11.58
CA GLY A 91 -13.07 -6.34 10.53
C GLY A 91 -13.68 -7.57 9.84
N PRO A 92 -14.40 -7.36 8.72
CA PRO A 92 -14.60 -6.09 8.03
C PRO A 92 -15.31 -5.04 8.90
N ILE A 93 -14.82 -3.80 8.88
CA ILE A 93 -15.47 -2.65 9.52
C ILE A 93 -15.77 -1.57 8.48
N LEU A 94 -16.74 -0.70 8.79
CA LEU A 94 -17.02 0.46 7.96
C LEU A 94 -15.93 1.51 8.15
N GLN A 95 -15.30 1.93 7.07
CA GLN A 95 -14.42 3.08 7.04
C GLN A 95 -15.24 4.37 6.89
N VAL A 96 -14.73 5.46 7.46
CA VAL A 96 -15.41 6.77 7.42
C VAL A 96 -15.25 7.44 6.06
N GLN A 97 -14.21 7.09 5.31
CA GLN A 97 -13.86 7.70 4.03
C GLN A 97 -13.22 6.67 3.09
N ASP A 98 -13.51 6.79 1.80
CA ASP A 98 -12.83 6.02 0.75
C ASP A 98 -11.48 6.65 0.40
N TYR A 99 -10.52 5.80 0.04
CA TYR A 99 -9.16 6.18 -0.30
C TYR A 99 -8.80 5.65 -1.67
N ASP A 100 -8.04 6.45 -2.42
CA ASP A 100 -7.47 6.02 -3.70
C ASP A 100 -6.29 5.08 -3.49
N GLY A 101 -5.58 5.24 -2.36
CA GLY A 101 -4.46 4.42 -1.94
C GLY A 101 -4.21 4.54 -0.44
N ILE A 102 -3.67 3.49 0.18
CA ILE A 102 -3.44 3.44 1.62
C ILE A 102 -2.21 2.60 1.94
N SER A 103 -1.38 3.09 2.86
CA SER A 103 -0.26 2.35 3.41
C SER A 103 -0.14 2.62 4.90
N SER A 104 0.61 1.78 5.60
CA SER A 104 0.82 1.89 7.04
C SER A 104 2.26 1.60 7.40
N TYR A 105 2.67 2.09 8.55
CA TYR A 105 3.96 1.76 9.14
C TYR A 105 3.81 1.59 10.65
N ASN A 106 4.65 0.72 11.23
CA ASN A 106 4.79 0.63 12.67
C ASN A 106 5.84 1.62 13.21
N PRO A 107 5.44 2.64 14.00
CA PRO A 107 6.38 3.57 14.61
C PRO A 107 7.22 2.99 15.75
N GLY A 108 6.85 1.83 16.30
CA GLY A 108 7.59 1.15 17.38
C GLY A 108 6.68 0.46 18.39
N GLN A 109 7.30 -0.30 19.31
CA GLN A 109 6.56 -1.02 20.34
C GLN A 109 5.67 -0.09 21.19
N GLY A 110 4.43 -0.53 21.41
CA GLY A 110 3.46 0.18 22.24
C GLY A 110 2.85 1.41 21.58
N VAL A 111 3.22 1.73 20.34
CA VAL A 111 2.64 2.82 19.57
C VAL A 111 1.68 2.24 18.52
N PRO A 112 0.48 2.81 18.35
CA PRO A 112 -0.44 2.36 17.32
C PRO A 112 0.17 2.45 15.92
N VAL A 113 -0.21 1.51 15.05
CA VAL A 113 0.09 1.59 13.61
C VAL A 113 -0.46 2.90 13.06
N THR A 114 0.36 3.59 12.27
CA THR A 114 -0.05 4.81 11.59
C THR A 114 -0.32 4.51 10.13
N TYR A 115 -1.45 4.98 9.63
CA TYR A 115 -1.85 4.92 8.23
C TYR A 115 -1.57 6.25 7.55
N PHE A 116 -1.15 6.17 6.29
CA PHE A 116 -1.05 7.26 5.34
C PHE A 116 -1.89 6.88 4.12
N ALA A 117 -2.89 7.71 3.80
CA ALA A 117 -3.79 7.45 2.68
C ALA A 117 -3.92 8.68 1.80
N VAL A 118 -4.25 8.46 0.52
CA VAL A 118 -4.51 9.54 -0.45
C VAL A 118 -5.91 9.45 -1.01
N ARG A 119 -6.45 10.61 -1.38
CA ARG A 119 -7.75 10.73 -2.05
C ARG A 119 -7.79 12.02 -2.86
N GLY A 120 -7.93 11.91 -4.18
CA GLY A 120 -7.88 13.03 -5.11
C GLY A 120 -6.59 13.83 -4.92
N SER A 121 -6.73 15.10 -4.53
CA SER A 121 -5.60 16.01 -4.26
C SER A 121 -5.19 16.09 -2.79
N GLN A 122 -5.66 15.17 -1.95
CA GLN A 122 -5.46 15.20 -0.50
C GLN A 122 -4.72 13.94 -0.01
N PHE A 123 -4.00 14.09 1.09
CA PHE A 123 -3.53 12.99 1.91
C PHE A 123 -4.04 13.12 3.34
N VAL A 124 -4.00 11.99 4.04
CA VAL A 124 -4.48 11.87 5.42
C VAL A 124 -3.50 10.99 6.20
N THR A 125 -3.26 11.33 7.46
CA THR A 125 -2.54 10.47 8.40
C THR A 125 -3.42 10.20 9.62
N PHE A 126 -3.55 8.93 10.02
CA PHE A 126 -4.45 8.53 11.10
C PHE A 126 -4.04 7.19 11.72
N THR A 127 -4.57 6.86 12.90
CA THR A 127 -4.29 5.59 13.61
C THR A 127 -5.53 4.72 13.82
N ASN A 128 -6.71 5.25 13.49
CA ASN A 128 -7.99 4.57 13.64
C ASN A 128 -8.75 4.60 12.30
N LEU A 129 -8.88 3.46 11.65
CA LEU A 129 -9.58 3.29 10.37
C LEU A 129 -11.08 3.65 10.44
N ALA A 130 -11.69 3.58 11.63
CA ALA A 130 -13.08 3.96 11.86
C ALA A 130 -13.23 5.39 12.42
N GLY A 131 -12.13 6.16 12.51
CA GLY A 131 -12.11 7.51 13.07
C GLY A 131 -12.20 8.61 12.00
N PRO A 132 -12.63 9.82 12.38
CA PRO A 132 -12.48 10.98 11.51
C PRO A 132 -10.99 11.28 11.28
N ALA A 133 -10.67 11.77 10.10
CA ALA A 133 -9.30 12.05 9.72
C ALA A 133 -9.22 13.35 8.91
N VAL A 134 -8.17 14.13 9.14
CA VAL A 134 -8.03 15.49 8.61
C VAL A 134 -7.34 15.43 7.25
N ASN A 135 -8.03 15.93 6.23
CA ASN A 135 -7.50 16.05 4.88
C ASN A 135 -6.47 17.19 4.80
N THR A 136 -5.32 16.89 4.22
CA THR A 136 -4.26 17.87 3.93
C THR A 136 -3.94 17.83 2.44
N PRO A 137 -3.77 18.98 1.75
CA PRO A 137 -3.41 18.99 0.34
C PRO A 137 -2.09 18.26 0.07
N LEU A 138 -2.03 17.42 -0.97
CA LEU A 138 -0.80 16.78 -1.43
C LEU A 138 0.29 17.80 -1.79
N SER A 139 -0.11 18.99 -2.28
CA SER A 139 0.79 20.10 -2.55
C SER A 139 1.55 20.60 -1.31
N ASN A 140 1.12 20.23 -0.09
CA ASN A 140 1.86 20.54 1.14
C ASN A 140 3.02 19.57 1.40
N ILE A 141 3.13 18.46 0.68
CA ILE A 141 4.26 17.53 0.80
C ILE A 141 5.48 18.17 0.12
N PRO A 142 6.53 18.54 0.87
CA PRO A 142 7.68 19.20 0.28
C PRO A 142 8.35 18.31 -0.78
N GLY A 143 8.78 18.91 -1.88
CA GLY A 143 9.49 18.20 -2.95
C GLY A 143 8.60 17.29 -3.82
N LEU A 144 7.29 17.27 -3.61
CA LEU A 144 6.35 16.54 -4.46
C LEU A 144 6.10 17.35 -5.76
N PRO A 145 6.45 16.82 -6.95
CA PRO A 145 6.16 17.49 -8.22
C PRO A 145 4.66 17.63 -8.46
N GLU A 146 4.24 18.66 -9.19
CA GLU A 146 2.82 18.97 -9.47
C GLU A 146 2.03 17.76 -10.01
N GLN A 147 2.63 16.97 -10.90
CA GLN A 147 2.01 15.76 -11.45
C GLN A 147 1.79 14.64 -10.42
N PHE A 148 2.31 14.73 -9.20
CA PHE A 148 2.01 13.79 -8.12
C PHE A 148 1.10 14.40 -7.04
N THR A 149 0.49 15.57 -7.29
CA THR A 149 -0.39 16.25 -6.33
C THR A 149 -1.88 15.95 -6.51
N HIS A 150 -2.23 15.08 -7.45
CA HIS A 150 -3.59 14.67 -7.79
C HIS A 150 -3.57 13.35 -8.55
N ASP A 151 -4.71 12.68 -8.60
CA ASP A 151 -4.96 11.47 -9.40
C ASP A 151 -3.88 10.39 -9.22
N LEU A 152 -3.51 10.14 -7.96
CA LEU A 152 -2.60 9.07 -7.61
C LEU A 152 -3.32 7.72 -7.64
N ASP A 153 -2.63 6.69 -8.13
CA ASP A 153 -3.14 5.33 -8.17
C ASP A 153 -2.99 4.63 -6.82
N ASP A 154 -1.87 4.88 -6.13
CA ASP A 154 -1.63 4.37 -4.78
C ASP A 154 -0.49 5.14 -4.07
N VAL A 155 -0.25 4.80 -2.80
CA VAL A 155 0.86 5.29 -1.99
C VAL A 155 1.46 4.19 -1.12
N SER A 156 2.76 4.32 -0.82
CA SER A 156 3.41 3.52 0.21
C SER A 156 4.17 4.42 1.17
N VAL A 157 4.12 4.12 2.46
CA VAL A 157 4.88 4.82 3.50
C VAL A 157 5.75 3.83 4.25
N GLU A 158 6.99 4.22 4.49
CA GLU A 158 8.00 3.36 5.09
C GLU A 158 8.76 4.11 6.18
N LEU A 159 8.95 3.48 7.34
CA LEU A 159 9.82 4.00 8.40
C LEU A 159 11.19 3.32 8.34
N GLU A 160 12.20 4.04 7.83
CA GLU A 160 13.57 3.54 7.75
C GLU A 160 14.48 4.35 8.69
N ARG A 161 15.08 3.67 9.68
CA ARG A 161 16.00 4.28 10.65
C ARG A 161 15.46 5.58 11.28
N GLY A 162 14.16 5.59 11.59
CA GLY A 162 13.48 6.73 12.20
C GLY A 162 13.07 7.85 11.23
N THR A 163 13.27 7.66 9.91
CA THR A 163 12.86 8.63 8.89
C THR A 163 11.80 8.04 7.97
N LEU A 164 10.74 8.80 7.68
CA LEU A 164 9.70 8.38 6.76
C LEU A 164 10.11 8.59 5.31
N LYS A 165 9.85 7.57 4.49
CA LYS A 165 9.87 7.64 3.02
C LYS A 165 8.47 7.44 2.50
N TYR A 166 8.11 8.21 1.49
CA TYR A 166 6.81 8.12 0.84
C TYR A 166 7.04 7.77 -0.62
N SER A 167 6.39 6.71 -1.08
CA SER A 167 6.27 6.35 -2.48
C SER A 167 4.89 6.77 -2.98
N PHE A 168 4.86 7.44 -4.13
CA PHE A 168 3.63 7.83 -4.82
C PHE A 168 3.59 7.14 -6.17
N TYR A 169 2.46 6.52 -6.50
CA TYR A 169 2.26 5.77 -7.73
C TYR A 169 1.26 6.52 -8.60
N ARG A 170 1.61 6.70 -9.87
CA ARG A 170 0.73 7.30 -10.87
C ARG A 170 1.08 6.71 -12.23
N ASP A 171 0.10 6.13 -12.89
CA ASP A 171 0.25 5.39 -14.14
C ASP A 171 1.41 4.37 -13.99
N ASN A 172 2.34 4.35 -14.95
CA ASN A 172 3.51 3.49 -14.92
C ASN A 172 4.71 4.11 -14.16
N GLN A 173 4.49 5.13 -13.33
CA GLN A 173 5.56 5.83 -12.59
C GLN A 173 5.47 5.61 -11.08
N ARG A 174 6.64 5.54 -10.45
CA ARG A 174 6.78 5.63 -9.01
C ARG A 174 7.77 6.72 -8.64
N LEU A 175 7.35 7.60 -7.74
CA LEU A 175 8.19 8.63 -7.14
C LEU A 175 8.42 8.30 -5.67
N ILE A 176 9.67 8.36 -5.21
CA ILE A 176 10.02 8.27 -3.79
C ILE A 176 10.49 9.63 -3.28
N VAL A 177 9.88 10.11 -2.21
CA VAL A 177 10.23 11.37 -1.54
C VAL A 177 10.60 11.09 -0.07
N GLN A 178 11.65 11.77 0.40
CA GLN A 178 12.05 11.79 1.80
C GLN A 178 12.53 13.19 2.16
N ASN A 179 12.00 13.75 3.24
CA ASN A 179 12.42 15.06 3.78
C ASN A 179 12.52 16.17 2.71
N GLY A 180 11.53 16.25 1.82
CA GLY A 180 11.50 17.27 0.77
C GLY A 180 12.37 16.99 -0.45
N ARG A 181 13.03 15.83 -0.51
CA ARG A 181 13.90 15.45 -1.62
C ARG A 181 13.32 14.27 -2.36
N VAL A 182 13.30 14.36 -3.68
CA VAL A 182 13.07 13.21 -4.56
C VAL A 182 14.29 12.29 -4.47
N LEU A 183 14.09 11.07 -4.00
CA LEU A 183 15.10 10.03 -3.96
C LEU A 183 15.13 9.20 -5.23
N GLU A 184 13.96 8.98 -5.84
CA GLU A 184 13.81 8.18 -7.05
C GLU A 184 12.59 8.66 -7.83
N LEU A 185 12.70 8.70 -9.16
CA LEU A 185 11.57 8.67 -10.08
C LEU A 185 11.83 7.51 -11.06
N ALA A 186 10.97 6.51 -11.07
CA ALA A 186 11.17 5.29 -11.83
C ALA A 186 9.97 5.00 -12.74
N ASP A 187 10.27 4.53 -13.95
CA ASP A 187 9.32 3.81 -14.80
C ASP A 187 9.23 2.37 -14.29
N LEU A 188 8.02 1.93 -13.91
CA LEU A 188 7.79 0.63 -13.29
C LEU A 188 8.02 -0.53 -14.25
N ALA A 189 7.77 -0.35 -15.55
CA ALA A 189 8.03 -1.37 -16.56
C ALA A 189 9.54 -1.57 -16.80
N GLN A 190 10.35 -0.53 -16.61
CA GLN A 190 11.81 -0.64 -16.64
C GLN A 190 12.37 -1.18 -15.32
N LYS A 191 11.83 -0.72 -14.19
CA LYS A 191 12.31 -1.12 -12.87
C LYS A 191 12.00 -2.59 -12.58
N TRP A 192 10.78 -3.03 -12.91
CA TRP A 192 10.28 -4.37 -12.63
C TRP A 192 9.64 -4.97 -13.88
N PRO A 193 10.45 -5.31 -14.91
CA PRO A 193 9.93 -5.79 -16.20
C PRO A 193 9.14 -7.09 -16.08
N PHE A 194 9.39 -7.90 -15.05
CA PHE A 194 8.64 -9.12 -14.77
C PHE A 194 7.18 -8.87 -14.36
N LEU A 195 6.81 -7.64 -13.96
CA LEU A 195 5.42 -7.29 -13.66
C LEU A 195 4.60 -6.98 -14.91
N VAL A 196 5.23 -6.74 -16.08
CA VAL A 196 4.50 -6.43 -17.32
C VAL A 196 3.53 -7.55 -17.68
N ASN A 197 3.98 -8.81 -17.57
CA ASN A 197 3.13 -9.97 -17.84
C ASN A 197 2.03 -10.17 -16.79
N PHE A 198 2.26 -9.71 -15.56
CA PHE A 198 1.28 -9.80 -14.47
C PHE A 198 0.10 -8.83 -14.68
N ARG A 199 0.35 -7.69 -15.33
CA ARG A 199 -0.67 -6.67 -15.65
C ARG A 199 -1.57 -7.04 -16.83
N LEU A 200 -1.21 -8.06 -17.62
CA LEU A 200 -2.02 -8.50 -18.75
C LEU A 200 -3.16 -9.41 -18.25
N PRO A 201 -4.41 -9.22 -18.71
CA PRO A 201 -5.56 -10.02 -18.28
C PRO A 201 -5.36 -11.52 -18.51
#